data_AF-B7QBJ2-F1
#
_entry.id   AF-B7QBJ2-F1
#
_cell.length_a   1.000
_cell.length_b   1.000
_cell.length_c   1.000
_cell.angle_alpha   90.00
_cell.angle_beta   90.00
_cell.angle_gamma   90.00
#
_symmetry.space_group_name_H-M   'P 1'
#
loop_
_entity.id
_entity.type
_entity.pdbx_description
1 polymer ?
#
loop_
_entity_poly.entity_id
_entity_poly.type
_entity_poly.pdbx_seq_one_letter_code
_entity_poly.pdbx_strand_id
1 'polypeptide(L)'
;MGVKTQAEHFRRHRLTLRRFRGLTMGALFWHLNDVWQAPSWSSIDYLGNWKMLHYFAVRFFAPLLVSAYVDGDRLLVYAIDDLYAGEPYNLRLDVRLYHYGSFVPRLSLTHVFPMSSLVQVVSAKNLSELLSSASCSRNNSFLTFRLSNDSDGETLSSNFLLLQVPRLATEIPSAALKAGDSDRLSASLKLTPCNQCGRDIRTPFRGSLR
;
A
#
# COMPACT_ATOMS: atom_id res chain seq x y z
N MET A 1 -2.81 -0.05 10.71
CA MET A 1 -2.47 0.98 9.70
C MET A 1 -1.60 2.12 10.23
N GLY A 2 -1.67 2.50 11.51
CA GLY A 2 -0.84 3.61 12.05
C GLY A 2 0.67 3.46 11.79
N VAL A 3 1.25 2.29 12.10
CA VAL A 3 2.69 2.01 11.87
C VAL A 3 3.06 2.15 10.39
N LYS A 4 2.25 1.60 9.47
CA LYS A 4 2.43 1.75 8.02
C LYS A 4 2.46 3.23 7.63
N THR A 5 1.43 4.00 8.00
CA THR A 5 1.30 5.40 7.63
C THR A 5 2.47 6.24 8.18
N GLN A 6 2.92 5.96 9.40
CA GLN A 6 4.05 6.64 10.02
C GLN A 6 5.39 6.28 9.37
N ALA A 7 5.65 5.00 9.11
CA ALA A 7 6.85 4.56 8.40
C ALA A 7 6.93 5.17 6.99
N GLU A 8 5.83 5.13 6.24
CA GLU A 8 5.74 5.79 4.94
C GLU A 8 5.96 7.31 5.05
N HIS A 9 5.47 7.96 6.10
CA HIS A 9 5.69 9.40 6.32
C HIS A 9 7.17 9.74 6.50
N PHE A 10 7.87 8.97 7.34
CA PHE A 10 9.31 9.16 7.55
C PHE A 10 10.11 8.89 6.27
N ARG A 11 9.80 7.82 5.53
CA ARG A 11 10.53 7.54 4.28
C ARG A 11 10.35 8.66 3.23
N ARG A 12 9.15 9.23 3.12
CA ARG A 12 8.87 10.37 2.22
C ARG A 12 9.64 11.65 2.57
N HIS A 13 9.95 11.86 3.85
CA HIS A 13 10.60 13.09 4.33
C HIS A 13 12.11 12.93 4.57
N ARG A 14 12.71 11.89 3.98
CA ARG A 14 14.16 11.63 4.07
C ARG A 14 15.02 12.77 3.52
N LEU A 15 14.58 13.42 2.44
CA LEU A 15 15.33 14.50 1.77
C LEU A 15 14.69 15.89 1.96
N THR A 16 13.59 16.00 2.69
CA THR A 16 12.82 17.24 2.80
C THR A 16 12.75 17.71 4.24
N LEU A 17 13.07 18.99 4.48
CA LEU A 17 12.86 19.66 5.75
C LEU A 17 11.55 20.47 5.69
N ARG A 18 10.53 20.08 6.47
CA ARG A 18 9.31 20.88 6.66
C ARG A 18 9.25 21.38 8.10
N ARG A 19 9.25 22.69 8.31
CA ARG A 19 9.14 23.33 9.64
C ARG A 19 10.16 22.76 10.65
N PHE A 20 11.43 22.67 10.25
CA PHE A 20 12.52 22.09 11.06
C PHE A 20 12.36 20.60 11.43
N ARG A 21 11.42 19.89 10.79
CA ARG A 21 11.22 18.45 10.92
C ARG A 21 11.43 17.78 9.56
N GLY A 22 12.23 16.73 9.50
CA GLY A 22 12.60 16.08 8.25
C GLY A 22 13.95 15.42 8.36
N LEU A 23 14.58 15.10 7.22
CA LEU A 23 15.88 14.43 7.17
C LEU A 23 15.87 13.11 7.94
N THR A 24 14.73 12.41 7.88
CA THR A 24 14.50 11.17 8.61
C THR A 24 15.27 10.02 7.94
N MET A 25 16.29 9.52 8.63
CA MET A 25 17.20 8.49 8.13
C MET A 25 16.84 7.07 8.58
N GLY A 26 15.80 6.90 9.40
CA GLY A 26 15.38 5.59 9.87
C GLY A 26 14.00 5.59 10.50
N ALA A 27 13.37 4.42 10.52
CA ALA A 27 12.11 4.18 11.20
C ALA A 27 12.18 2.80 11.87
N LEU A 28 12.13 2.77 13.20
CA LEU A 28 12.06 1.55 13.99
C LEU A 28 10.68 1.50 14.66
N PHE A 29 9.91 0.45 14.42
CA PHE A 29 8.62 0.26 15.09
C PHE A 29 8.81 -0.58 16.35
N TRP A 30 8.10 -0.21 17.41
CA TRP A 30 8.11 -0.93 18.68
C TRP A 30 6.88 -1.86 18.77
N HIS A 31 7.03 -3.17 19.00
CA HIS A 31 8.26 -3.98 19.03
C HIS A 31 8.20 -5.11 18.01
N LEU A 32 9.30 -5.84 17.83
CA LEU A 32 9.37 -6.89 16.82
C LEU A 32 8.59 -8.15 17.24
N ASN A 33 8.94 -8.71 18.41
CA ASN A 33 8.51 -10.03 18.89
C ASN A 33 8.02 -10.00 20.35
N ASP A 34 7.30 -11.03 20.76
CA ASP A 34 6.87 -11.23 22.15
C ASP A 34 7.72 -12.25 22.91
N VAL A 35 7.86 -12.03 24.22
CA VAL A 35 8.53 -12.96 25.15
C VAL A 35 7.59 -13.98 25.80
N TRP A 36 6.28 -13.72 25.77
CA TRP A 36 5.24 -14.63 26.26
C TRP A 36 3.91 -14.36 25.53
N GLN A 37 2.89 -15.17 25.78
CA GLN A 37 1.55 -14.96 25.20
C GLN A 37 0.82 -13.82 25.93
N ALA A 38 0.77 -12.63 25.34
CA ALA A 38 0.02 -11.49 25.84
C ALA A 38 -0.38 -10.53 24.72
N PRO A 39 -1.41 -9.70 24.92
CA PRO A 39 -1.66 -8.57 24.04
C PRO A 39 -0.47 -7.60 24.11
N SER A 40 0.15 -7.35 22.96
CA SER A 40 1.35 -6.53 22.84
C SER A 40 1.38 -5.77 21.51
N TRP A 41 2.37 -4.89 21.36
CA TRP A 41 2.66 -4.17 20.12
C TRP A 41 3.56 -4.94 19.14
N SER A 42 3.79 -6.24 19.36
CA SER A 42 4.65 -7.03 18.47
C SER A 42 4.09 -7.12 17.06
N SER A 43 4.97 -7.35 16.09
CA SER A 43 4.58 -7.82 14.75
C SER A 43 4.61 -9.34 14.63
N ILE A 44 5.35 -10.02 15.51
CA ILE A 44 5.53 -11.47 15.55
C ILE A 44 5.08 -11.96 16.93
N ASP A 45 4.15 -12.92 16.95
CA ASP A 45 3.68 -13.56 18.18
C ASP A 45 4.77 -14.40 18.87
N TYR A 46 4.58 -14.74 20.14
CA TYR A 46 5.47 -15.63 20.89
C TYR A 46 5.76 -16.97 20.19
N LEU A 47 4.77 -17.51 19.48
CA LEU A 47 4.91 -18.76 18.70
C LEU A 47 5.57 -18.56 17.33
N GLY A 48 6.04 -17.36 16.99
CA GLY A 48 6.66 -17.04 15.70
C GLY A 48 5.68 -16.73 14.57
N ASN A 49 4.37 -16.69 14.84
CA ASN A 49 3.37 -16.36 13.81
C ASN A 49 3.43 -14.88 13.43
N TRP A 50 3.29 -14.60 12.12
CA TRP A 50 3.22 -13.24 11.62
C TRP A 50 1.85 -12.63 11.90
N LYS A 51 1.82 -11.53 12.64
CA LYS A 51 0.63 -10.68 12.71
C LYS A 51 0.49 -9.91 11.40
N MET A 52 -0.72 -9.40 11.15
CA MET A 52 -1.01 -8.55 9.99
C MET A 52 0.00 -7.40 9.82
N LEU A 53 0.52 -6.86 10.93
CA LEU A 53 1.54 -5.81 10.92
C LEU A 53 2.81 -6.23 10.17
N HIS A 54 3.29 -7.47 10.34
CA HIS A 54 4.53 -7.93 9.72
C HIS A 54 4.38 -8.07 8.20
N TYR A 55 3.23 -8.56 7.72
CA TYR A 55 2.92 -8.58 6.28
C TYR A 55 2.93 -7.18 5.66
N PHE A 56 2.45 -6.16 6.39
CA PHE A 56 2.58 -4.78 5.96
C PHE A 56 4.02 -4.29 6.02
N ALA A 57 4.79 -4.67 7.04
CA ALA A 57 6.19 -4.27 7.20
C ALA A 57 7.05 -4.66 6.01
N VAL A 58 6.90 -5.88 5.51
CA VAL A 58 7.58 -6.34 4.27
C VAL A 58 7.27 -5.41 3.09
N ARG A 59 6.02 -4.92 2.98
CA ARG A 59 5.62 -4.04 1.87
C ARG A 59 6.09 -2.60 2.04
N PHE A 60 5.93 -2.01 3.23
CA PHE A 60 6.29 -0.60 3.45
C PHE A 60 7.78 -0.39 3.71
N PHE A 61 8.57 -1.45 3.96
CA PHE A 61 10.04 -1.42 3.94
C PHE A 61 10.65 -2.02 2.67
N ALA A 62 9.85 -2.29 1.64
CA ALA A 62 10.38 -2.68 0.34
C ALA A 62 11.37 -1.61 -0.18
N PRO A 63 12.46 -2.01 -0.87
CA PRO A 63 13.48 -1.10 -1.36
C PRO A 63 12.90 -0.01 -2.26
N LEU A 64 11.98 -0.41 -3.15
CA LEU A 64 11.21 0.49 -4.00
C LEU A 64 9.76 0.56 -3.51
N LEU A 65 9.32 1.76 -3.15
CA LEU A 65 8.01 2.02 -2.57
C LEU A 65 7.32 3.20 -3.25
N VAL A 66 6.10 2.96 -3.70
CA VAL A 66 5.16 4.06 -4.04
C VAL A 66 4.33 4.41 -2.80
N SER A 67 4.36 5.67 -2.37
CA SER A 67 3.58 6.15 -1.23
C SER A 67 2.86 7.45 -1.60
N ALA A 68 1.55 7.46 -1.41
CA ALA A 68 0.71 8.62 -1.70
C ALA A 68 0.05 9.15 -0.42
N TYR A 69 -0.17 10.46 -0.36
CA TYR A 69 -1.01 11.07 0.65
C TYR A 69 -1.72 12.30 0.14
N VAL A 70 -2.73 12.72 0.89
CA VAL A 70 -3.49 13.93 0.63
C VAL A 70 -3.07 15.00 1.64
N ASP A 71 -2.58 16.14 1.14
CA ASP A 71 -2.32 17.36 1.91
C ASP A 71 -3.42 18.38 1.55
N GLY A 72 -4.47 18.45 2.38
CA GLY A 72 -5.67 19.25 2.08
C GLY A 72 -6.46 18.73 0.88
N ASP A 73 -6.33 19.41 -0.26
CA ASP A 73 -6.92 18.97 -1.55
C ASP A 73 -5.86 18.45 -2.54
N ARG A 74 -4.58 18.45 -2.17
CA ARG A 74 -3.50 18.00 -3.06
C ARG A 74 -3.17 16.53 -2.80
N LEU A 75 -3.37 15.69 -3.81
CA LEU A 75 -2.87 14.34 -3.85
C LEU A 75 -1.41 14.37 -4.30
N LEU A 76 -0.50 13.98 -3.41
CA LEU A 76 0.93 13.89 -3.67
C LEU A 76 1.35 12.43 -3.68
N VAL A 77 1.99 12.00 -4.76
CA VAL A 77 2.52 10.64 -4.96
C VAL A 77 4.05 10.69 -4.98
N TYR A 78 4.66 9.93 -4.08
CA TYR A 78 6.10 9.81 -3.94
C TYR A 78 6.55 8.43 -4.44
N ALA A 79 7.67 8.42 -5.16
CA ALA A 79 8.47 7.22 -5.35
C ALA A 79 9.68 7.31 -4.41
N ILE A 80 9.91 6.24 -3.66
CA ILE A 80 11.05 6.07 -2.76
C ILE A 80 11.84 4.88 -3.27
N ASP A 81 13.10 5.11 -3.61
CA ASP A 81 14.02 4.07 -4.06
C ASP A 81 15.27 4.09 -3.17
N ASP A 82 15.41 3.07 -2.33
CA ASP A 82 16.62 2.89 -1.51
C ASP A 82 17.76 2.21 -2.26
N LEU A 83 17.55 1.70 -3.48
CA LEU A 83 18.56 1.06 -4.33
C LEU A 83 19.19 2.02 -5.34
N TYR A 84 18.74 3.27 -5.39
CA TYR A 84 19.22 4.25 -6.35
C TYR A 84 20.75 4.41 -6.26
N ALA A 85 21.44 3.99 -7.34
CA ALA A 85 22.90 3.95 -7.42
C ALA A 85 23.51 5.17 -8.14
N GLY A 86 22.71 6.18 -8.49
CA GLY A 86 23.18 7.39 -9.17
C GLY A 86 22.85 7.46 -10.66
N GLU A 87 22.46 6.34 -11.29
CA GLU A 87 22.06 6.30 -12.69
C GLU A 87 20.54 6.36 -12.83
N PRO A 88 20.00 7.30 -13.63
CA PRO A 88 18.56 7.43 -13.80
C PRO A 88 17.98 6.32 -14.67
N TYR A 89 16.83 5.79 -14.26
CA TYR A 89 16.08 4.79 -15.01
C TYR A 89 14.58 5.15 -15.05
N ASN A 90 13.89 4.73 -16.11
CA ASN A 90 12.50 5.10 -16.31
C ASN A 90 11.56 4.16 -15.58
N LEU A 91 10.63 4.75 -14.82
CA LEU A 91 9.56 4.05 -14.14
C LEU A 91 8.21 4.53 -14.64
N ARG A 92 7.25 3.60 -14.64
CA ARG A 92 5.87 3.87 -14.99
C ARG A 92 4.99 3.83 -13.74
N LEU A 93 4.35 4.94 -13.44
CA LEU A 93 3.33 5.06 -12.40
C LEU A 93 1.94 4.91 -13.03
N ASP A 94 1.15 3.97 -12.54
CA ASP A 94 -0.27 3.82 -12.87
C ASP A 94 -1.12 4.12 -11.62
N VAL A 95 -1.94 5.16 -11.72
CA VAL A 95 -2.86 5.61 -10.68
C VAL A 95 -4.27 5.26 -11.11
N ARG A 96 -4.94 4.40 -10.33
CA ARG A 96 -6.31 3.98 -10.61
C ARG A 96 -7.24 4.38 -9.49
N LEU A 97 -8.38 4.95 -9.85
CA LEU A 97 -9.48 5.23 -8.95
C LEU A 97 -10.53 4.13 -9.06
N TYR A 98 -10.84 3.53 -7.92
CA TYR A 98 -11.86 2.49 -7.80
C TYR A 98 -13.00 2.94 -6.91
N HIS A 99 -14.19 2.50 -7.27
CA HIS A 99 -15.38 2.57 -6.43
C HIS A 99 -15.48 1.29 -5.59
N TYR A 100 -15.90 1.36 -4.32
CA TYR A 100 -15.97 0.14 -3.47
C TYR A 100 -16.91 -0.93 -4.04
N GLY A 101 -17.96 -0.52 -4.75
CA GLY A 101 -18.93 -1.42 -5.38
C GLY A 101 -18.48 -2.06 -6.71
N SER A 102 -17.33 -1.68 -7.29
CA SER A 102 -16.91 -2.20 -8.60
C SER A 102 -15.39 -2.36 -8.74
N PHE A 103 -14.95 -3.46 -9.33
CA PHE A 103 -13.54 -3.71 -9.66
C PHE A 103 -13.06 -3.12 -10.98
N VAL A 104 -13.91 -2.35 -11.67
CA VAL A 104 -13.51 -1.63 -12.88
C VAL A 104 -12.98 -0.25 -12.47
N PRO A 105 -11.76 0.14 -12.88
CA PRO A 105 -11.25 1.45 -12.57
C PRO A 105 -12.10 2.51 -13.28
N ARG A 106 -12.58 3.52 -12.53
CA ARG A 106 -13.34 4.64 -13.11
C ARG A 106 -12.43 5.63 -13.82
N LEU A 107 -11.18 5.71 -13.37
CA LEU A 107 -10.16 6.57 -13.93
C LEU A 107 -8.80 5.88 -13.78
N SER A 108 -8.01 5.90 -14.85
CA SER A 108 -6.65 5.37 -14.90
C SER A 108 -5.74 6.44 -15.47
N LEU A 109 -4.69 6.80 -14.74
CA LEU A 109 -3.70 7.77 -15.17
C LEU A 109 -2.35 7.08 -15.18
N THR A 110 -1.71 7.06 -16.34
CA THR A 110 -0.33 6.61 -16.48
C THR A 110 0.59 7.81 -16.59
N HIS A 111 1.71 7.78 -15.88
CA HIS A 111 2.79 8.74 -16.02
C HIS A 111 4.14 8.02 -16.01
N VAL A 112 4.96 8.26 -17.03
CA VAL A 112 6.34 7.75 -17.10
C VAL A 112 7.27 8.87 -16.66
N PHE A 113 8.23 8.54 -15.79
CA PHE A 113 9.17 9.50 -15.23
C PHE A 113 10.54 8.84 -15.03
N PRO A 114 11.64 9.59 -15.19
CA PRO A 114 12.95 9.13 -14.79
C PRO A 114 13.09 9.24 -13.27
N MET A 115 13.52 8.15 -12.63
CA MET A 115 13.90 8.16 -11.22
C MET A 115 15.33 8.65 -11.09
N SER A 116 15.53 9.83 -10.47
CA SER A 116 16.84 10.51 -10.41
C SER A 116 17.32 10.80 -8.99
N SER A 117 16.61 10.33 -7.98
CA SER A 117 16.96 10.53 -6.57
C SER A 117 16.39 9.42 -5.69
N LEU A 118 16.82 9.37 -4.43
CA LEU A 118 16.30 8.40 -3.45
C LEU A 118 14.80 8.60 -3.15
N VAL A 119 14.32 9.85 -3.23
CA VAL A 119 12.92 10.21 -2.97
C VAL A 119 12.49 11.34 -3.89
N GLN A 120 11.45 11.10 -4.69
CA GLN A 120 10.94 12.06 -5.65
C GLN A 120 9.41 12.15 -5.61
N VAL A 121 8.88 13.37 -5.74
CA VAL A 121 7.46 13.58 -6.01
C VAL A 121 7.22 13.33 -7.49
N VAL A 122 6.48 12.28 -7.79
CA VAL A 122 6.21 11.81 -9.16
C VAL A 122 4.94 12.44 -9.72
N SER A 123 3.94 12.63 -8.87
CA SER A 123 2.67 13.21 -9.30
C SER A 123 2.08 14.08 -8.21
N ALA A 124 1.57 15.24 -8.61
CA ALA A 124 0.81 16.15 -7.77
C ALA A 124 -0.46 16.56 -8.52
N LYS A 125 -1.63 16.20 -8.01
CA LYS A 125 -2.93 16.55 -8.62
C LYS A 125 -3.92 17.04 -7.56
N ASN A 126 -4.89 17.84 -7.98
CA ASN A 126 -6.02 18.21 -7.13
C ASN A 126 -6.96 17.01 -7.01
N LEU A 127 -7.29 16.64 -5.78
CA LEU A 127 -8.16 15.50 -5.49
C LEU A 127 -9.60 15.79 -5.94
N SER A 128 -10.08 17.01 -5.71
CA SER A 128 -11.41 17.45 -6.13
C SER A 128 -11.64 17.28 -7.64
N GLU A 129 -10.70 17.68 -8.47
CA GLU A 129 -10.73 17.51 -9.94
C GLU A 129 -10.69 16.03 -10.36
N LEU A 130 -9.88 15.22 -9.67
CA LEU A 130 -9.77 13.79 -9.95
C LEU A 130 -11.07 13.05 -9.57
N LEU A 131 -11.74 13.48 -8.50
CA LEU A 131 -13.00 12.92 -8.06
C LEU A 131 -14.17 13.38 -8.94
N SER A 132 -14.20 14.65 -9.35
CA SER A 132 -15.26 15.19 -10.21
C SER A 132 -15.23 14.55 -11.60
N SER A 133 -14.05 14.37 -12.19
CA SER A 133 -13.88 13.68 -13.49
C SER A 133 -14.35 12.22 -13.46
N ALA A 134 -14.27 11.56 -12.30
CA ALA A 134 -14.70 10.19 -12.13
C ALA A 134 -16.11 10.03 -11.53
N SER A 135 -16.84 11.12 -11.29
CA SER A 135 -18.15 11.13 -10.59
C SER A 135 -18.13 10.34 -9.27
N CYS A 136 -17.03 10.45 -8.51
CA CYS A 136 -16.81 9.72 -7.26
C CYS A 136 -16.75 10.65 -6.05
N SER A 137 -17.07 10.13 -4.87
CA SER A 137 -16.93 10.83 -3.58
C SER A 137 -15.74 10.27 -2.79
N ARG A 138 -15.24 11.03 -1.82
CA ARG A 138 -14.18 10.56 -0.89
C ARG A 138 -14.62 9.33 -0.08
N ASN A 139 -15.93 9.17 0.15
CA ASN A 139 -16.48 8.10 1.01
C ASN A 139 -16.68 6.78 0.27
N ASN A 140 -16.87 6.80 -1.05
CA ASN A 140 -17.21 5.61 -1.84
C ASN A 140 -16.07 5.12 -2.74
N SER A 141 -14.91 5.77 -2.69
CA SER A 141 -13.77 5.47 -3.55
C SER A 141 -12.45 5.30 -2.81
N PHE A 142 -11.52 4.63 -3.47
CA PHE A 142 -10.14 4.49 -3.04
C PHE A 142 -9.20 4.54 -4.25
N LEU A 143 -7.95 4.90 -4.01
CA LEU A 143 -6.92 4.96 -5.03
C LEU A 143 -5.95 3.79 -4.87
N THR A 144 -5.51 3.24 -5.99
CA THR A 144 -4.39 2.31 -6.05
C THR A 144 -3.29 2.88 -6.92
N PHE A 145 -2.06 2.66 -6.49
CA PHE A 145 -0.85 3.08 -7.16
C PHE A 145 -0.04 1.83 -7.47
N ARG A 146 0.30 1.67 -8.73
CA ARG A 146 1.19 0.61 -9.21
C ARG A 146 2.39 1.26 -9.86
N LEU A 147 3.57 0.82 -9.46
CA LEU A 147 4.82 1.24 -10.04
C LEU A 147 5.44 0.04 -10.74
N SER A 148 5.74 0.21 -12.02
CA SER A 148 6.28 -0.83 -12.87
C SER A 148 7.50 -0.35 -13.64
N ASN A 149 8.34 -1.29 -14.04
CA ASN A 149 9.41 -0.99 -14.99
C ASN A 149 8.81 -0.63 -16.36
N ASP A 150 9.44 0.28 -17.09
CA ASP A 150 8.97 0.68 -18.42
C ASP A 150 9.24 -0.40 -19.48
N SER A 151 10.35 -1.13 -19.36
CA SER A 151 10.75 -2.19 -20.28
C SER A 151 9.89 -3.46 -20.15
N ASP A 152 9.68 -3.95 -18.92
CA ASP A 152 9.13 -5.30 -18.69
C ASP A 152 7.67 -5.28 -18.23
N GLY A 153 7.14 -4.12 -17.83
CA GLY A 153 5.78 -3.98 -17.27
C GLY A 153 5.57 -4.71 -15.93
N GLU A 154 6.63 -5.32 -15.37
CA GLU A 154 6.60 -6.00 -14.09
C GLU A 154 6.26 -5.02 -12.96
N THR A 155 5.41 -5.47 -12.02
CA THR A 155 5.06 -4.65 -10.86
C THR A 155 6.19 -4.69 -9.85
N LEU A 156 6.86 -3.57 -9.65
CA LEU A 156 7.91 -3.48 -8.63
C LEU A 156 7.32 -3.07 -7.28
N SER A 157 6.30 -2.21 -7.29
CA SER A 157 5.65 -1.74 -6.07
C SER A 157 4.17 -1.50 -6.26
N SER A 158 3.38 -1.76 -5.23
CA SER A 158 1.95 -1.45 -5.22
C SER A 158 1.51 -0.94 -3.85
N ASN A 159 0.68 0.09 -3.86
CA ASN A 159 0.12 0.67 -2.65
C ASN A 159 -1.29 1.18 -2.89
N PHE A 160 -2.02 1.46 -1.83
CA PHE A 160 -3.37 2.00 -1.90
C PHE A 160 -3.54 3.14 -0.89
N LEU A 161 -4.46 4.05 -1.22
CA LEU A 161 -4.85 5.15 -0.36
C LEU A 161 -6.36 5.14 -0.20
N LEU A 162 -6.79 5.03 1.06
CA LEU A 162 -8.17 5.25 1.44
C LEU A 162 -8.38 6.75 1.63
N LEU A 163 -9.32 7.33 0.91
CA LEU A 163 -9.58 8.78 0.93
C LEU A 163 -10.31 9.23 2.19
N GLN A 164 -10.93 8.30 2.90
CA GLN A 164 -11.66 8.56 4.13
C GLN A 164 -11.44 7.42 5.14
N VAL A 165 -11.68 7.74 6.42
CA VAL A 165 -11.70 6.75 7.50
C VAL A 165 -12.65 5.60 7.15
N PRO A 166 -12.25 4.32 7.32
CA PRO A 166 -13.06 3.17 6.92
C PRO A 166 -14.47 3.12 7.51
N ARG A 167 -14.68 3.73 8.69
CA ARG A 167 -15.99 3.83 9.36
C ARG A 167 -17.00 4.69 8.61
N LEU A 168 -16.53 5.68 7.84
CA LEU A 168 -17.36 6.60 7.06
C LEU A 168 -17.49 6.17 5.59
N ALA A 169 -16.87 5.03 5.22
CA ALA A 169 -16.93 4.55 3.85
C ALA A 169 -18.31 3.95 3.56
N THR A 170 -18.92 4.40 2.48
CA THR A 170 -20.25 4.00 2.02
C THR A 170 -20.15 3.00 0.88
N GLU A 171 -21.25 2.27 0.61
CA GLU A 171 -21.37 1.38 -0.56
C GLU A 171 -20.30 0.27 -0.61
N ILE A 172 -19.91 -0.22 0.57
CA ILE A 172 -19.03 -1.38 0.68
C ILE A 172 -19.90 -2.63 0.59
N PRO A 173 -19.77 -3.41 -0.47
CA PRO A 173 -20.54 -4.63 -0.60
C PRO A 173 -20.02 -5.71 0.36
N SER A 174 -20.90 -6.62 0.81
CA SER A 174 -20.55 -7.72 1.71
C SER A 174 -19.79 -8.84 0.97
N ALA A 175 -18.47 -8.73 0.88
CA ALA A 175 -17.64 -9.65 0.10
C ALA A 175 -17.77 -11.13 0.53
N ALA A 176 -18.28 -11.98 -0.37
CA ALA A 176 -18.39 -13.43 -0.19
C ALA A 176 -17.16 -14.14 -0.78
N LEU A 177 -16.06 -14.22 -0.03
CA LEU A 177 -14.84 -14.86 -0.51
C LEU A 177 -14.98 -16.40 -0.51
N LYS A 178 -14.65 -17.03 -1.64
CA LYS A 178 -14.49 -18.49 -1.74
C LYS A 178 -13.00 -18.81 -1.80
N ALA A 179 -12.58 -19.76 -0.99
CA ALA A 179 -11.21 -20.27 -0.97
C ALA A 179 -11.22 -21.73 -1.42
N GLY A 180 -10.38 -22.06 -2.40
CA GLY A 180 -10.11 -23.42 -2.84
C GLY A 180 -8.67 -23.79 -2.53
N ASP A 181 -8.44 -25.04 -2.13
CA ASP A 181 -7.10 -25.59 -1.90
C ASP A 181 -6.67 -26.37 -3.15
N SER A 182 -5.50 -26.07 -3.70
CA SER A 182 -5.05 -26.67 -4.97
C SER A 182 -3.89 -27.66 -4.87
N ASP A 183 -3.26 -27.89 -3.71
CA ASP A 183 -2.16 -28.88 -3.61
C ASP A 183 -1.97 -29.53 -2.23
N ARG A 184 -1.59 -30.82 -2.22
CA ARG A 184 -1.37 -31.64 -1.00
C ARG A 184 0.03 -31.51 -0.38
N LEU A 185 1.00 -30.93 -1.10
CA LEU A 185 2.41 -30.79 -0.65
C LEU A 185 2.79 -29.35 -0.34
N SER A 186 2.11 -28.39 -0.97
CA SER A 186 2.15 -26.96 -0.65
C SER A 186 0.69 -26.49 -0.59
N ALA A 187 0.27 -25.93 0.55
CA ALA A 187 -1.09 -25.40 0.66
C ALA A 187 -1.19 -24.10 -0.17
N SER A 188 -1.52 -24.26 -1.44
CA SER A 188 -1.73 -23.19 -2.40
C SER A 188 -3.19 -22.76 -2.35
N LEU A 189 -3.46 -21.68 -1.63
CA LEU A 189 -4.81 -21.13 -1.52
C LEU A 189 -5.07 -20.19 -2.70
N LYS A 190 -5.96 -20.60 -3.61
CA LYS A 190 -6.47 -19.69 -4.64
C LYS A 190 -7.73 -19.00 -4.13
N LEU A 191 -7.64 -17.70 -3.91
CA LEU A 191 -8.79 -16.85 -3.68
C LEU A 191 -9.41 -16.51 -5.04
N THR A 192 -10.58 -17.10 -5.33
CA THR A 192 -11.32 -16.73 -6.55
C THR A 192 -11.88 -15.32 -6.40
N PRO A 193 -11.78 -14.47 -7.44
CA PRO A 193 -12.31 -13.12 -7.39
C PRO A 193 -13.81 -13.17 -7.12
N CYS A 194 -14.23 -12.50 -6.05
CA CYS A 194 -15.64 -12.19 -5.84
C CYS A 194 -15.98 -10.93 -6.63
N ASN A 195 -17.25 -10.68 -6.95
CA ASN A 195 -17.68 -9.44 -7.62
C ASN A 195 -17.61 -8.20 -6.70
N GLN A 196 -17.12 -8.38 -5.47
CA GLN A 196 -17.18 -7.40 -4.39
C GLN A 196 -15.83 -7.23 -3.69
N CYS A 197 -15.50 -6.00 -3.28
CA CYS A 197 -14.20 -5.65 -2.70
C CYS A 197 -14.05 -6.17 -1.26
N GLY A 198 -13.16 -7.14 -1.04
CA GLY A 198 -12.77 -7.60 0.29
C GLY A 198 -11.75 -6.66 0.94
N ARG A 199 -11.87 -6.42 2.25
CA ARG A 199 -10.93 -5.60 3.04
C ARG A 199 -10.14 -6.48 4.00
N ASP A 200 -8.83 -6.22 4.11
CA ASP A 200 -7.92 -6.85 5.08
C ASP A 200 -8.13 -8.36 5.24
N ILE A 201 -8.16 -9.08 4.11
CA ILE A 201 -8.41 -10.53 4.08
C ILE A 201 -7.35 -11.25 4.91
N ARG A 202 -7.79 -11.99 5.92
CA ARG A 202 -6.94 -12.85 6.75
C ARG A 202 -7.29 -14.30 6.49
N THR A 203 -6.28 -15.07 6.13
CA THR A 203 -6.39 -16.53 6.04
C THR A 203 -5.71 -17.12 7.27
N PRO A 204 -6.46 -17.79 8.17
CA PRO A 204 -5.84 -18.48 9.29
C PRO A 204 -5.08 -19.69 8.74
N PHE A 205 -3.78 -19.55 8.50
CA PHE A 205 -2.95 -20.68 8.14
C PHE A 205 -2.70 -21.49 9.40
N ARG A 206 -3.52 -22.52 9.63
CA ARG A 206 -3.21 -23.56 10.63
C ARG A 206 -2.25 -24.54 9.96
N GLY A 207 -0.96 -24.27 10.09
CA GLY A 207 0.06 -25.30 9.89
C GLY A 207 -0.19 -26.40 10.91
N SER A 208 -0.75 -27.51 10.48
CA SER A 208 -0.74 -28.77 11.24
C SER A 208 0.72 -29.25 11.26
N LEU A 209 1.48 -28.84 12.27
CA LEU A 209 2.69 -29.56 12.65
C LEU A 209 2.25 -30.97 13.07
N ARG A 210 2.42 -31.93 12.17
CA ARG A 210 2.50 -33.35 12.53
C ARG A 210 3.92 -33.64 12.95
#